data_AF-A0A847AHP3-F1
#
_entry.id   AF-A0A847AHP3-F1
#
_cell.length_a   1.000
_cell.length_b   1.000
_cell.length_c   1.000
_cell.angle_alpha   90.00
_cell.angle_beta   90.00
_cell.angle_gamma   90.00
#
_symmetry.space_group_name_H-M   'P 1'
#
loop_
_entity.id
_entity.type
_entity.pdbx_description
1 polymer ?
#
loop_
_entity_poly.entity_id
_entity_poly.type
_entity_poly.pdbx_seq_one_letter_code
_entity_poly.pdbx_strand_id
1 'polypeptide(L)'
;MRIIIIILTMMLVMPAAGQRRKKGDGDIAHPYIEGIAYALPRTGVKISIKAVKETFIPGPYSSYAAQLLGINDAKERMSEKWFIDDVRLTTFSEPDPDHIYKALGE
;
A
#
# COMPACT_ATOMS: atom_id res chain seq x y z
N MET A 1 -36.41 8.86 69.91
CA MET A 1 -35.89 9.66 68.78
C MET A 1 -34.74 8.98 67.99
N ARG A 2 -33.79 8.27 68.62
CA ARG A 2 -32.66 7.63 67.90
C ARG A 2 -33.08 6.58 66.83
N ILE A 3 -34.08 5.75 67.12
CA ILE A 3 -34.56 4.69 66.19
C ILE A 3 -35.27 5.29 64.97
N ILE A 4 -35.97 6.41 65.13
CA ILE A 4 -36.67 7.12 64.05
C ILE A 4 -35.65 7.68 63.05
N ILE A 5 -34.51 8.17 63.54
CA ILE A 5 -33.42 8.69 62.70
C ILE A 5 -32.82 7.57 61.84
N ILE A 6 -32.64 6.37 62.40
CA ILE A 6 -32.07 5.22 61.67
C ILE A 6 -32.97 4.76 60.52
N ILE A 7 -34.29 4.72 60.75
CA ILE A 7 -35.27 4.34 59.74
C ILE A 7 -35.32 5.39 58.61
N LEU A 8 -35.27 6.68 58.96
CA LEU A 8 -35.25 7.77 57.99
C LEU A 8 -33.98 7.75 57.13
N THR A 9 -32.82 7.48 57.73
CA THR A 9 -31.56 7.34 56.98
C THR A 9 -31.57 6.14 56.05
N MET A 10 -32.18 5.02 56.45
CA MET A 10 -32.25 3.81 55.62
C MET A 10 -33.19 3.99 54.43
N MET A 11 -34.27 4.75 54.60
CA MET A 11 -35.20 5.06 53.54
C MET A 11 -34.60 6.02 52.49
N LEU A 12 -33.65 6.87 52.87
CA LEU A 12 -32.98 7.80 51.95
C LEU A 12 -31.93 7.12 51.03
N VAL A 13 -31.47 5.91 51.36
CA VAL A 13 -30.43 5.19 50.59
C VAL A 13 -31.04 4.37 49.44
N MET A 14 -32.31 3.99 49.50
CA MET A 14 -32.97 3.18 48.47
C MET A 14 -33.16 3.82 47.08
N PRO A 15 -33.33 5.15 46.88
CA PRO A 15 -33.49 5.70 45.53
C PRO A 15 -32.17 5.82 44.74
N ALA A 16 -31.00 5.69 45.38
CA ALA A 16 -29.69 5.84 44.72
C ALA A 16 -29.34 4.67 43.79
N ALA A 17 -29.85 3.46 44.06
CA ALA A 17 -29.66 2.29 43.19
C ALA A 17 -30.70 2.19 42.05
N GLY A 18 -31.73 3.04 42.06
CA GLY A 18 -32.88 2.99 41.13
C GLY A 18 -32.91 4.10 40.07
N GLN A 19 -32.04 5.11 40.15
CA GLN A 19 -31.91 6.11 39.10
C GLN A 19 -31.17 5.51 37.89
N ARG A 20 -31.90 4.74 37.06
CA ARG A 20 -31.52 4.61 35.66
C ARG A 20 -31.55 6.02 35.08
N ARG A 21 -30.37 6.57 34.75
CA ARG A 21 -30.28 7.75 33.89
C ARG A 21 -31.18 7.49 32.68
N LYS A 22 -32.27 8.24 32.56
CA LYS A 22 -32.99 8.33 31.29
C LYS A 22 -31.93 8.83 30.32
N LYS A 23 -31.46 7.95 29.42
CA LYS A 23 -30.54 8.30 28.33
C LYS A 23 -31.13 9.57 27.74
N GLY A 24 -30.36 10.66 27.78
CA GLY A 24 -30.83 11.97 27.34
C GLY A 24 -31.49 11.81 25.99
N ASP A 25 -32.75 12.21 25.93
CA ASP A 25 -33.45 12.46 24.67
C ASP A 25 -32.67 13.61 24.03
N GLY A 26 -31.76 13.26 23.13
CA GLY A 26 -30.64 14.12 22.77
C GLY A 26 -29.39 13.41 22.27
N ASP A 27 -29.45 12.11 21.93
CA ASP A 27 -28.75 11.68 20.72
C ASP A 27 -29.48 12.40 19.57
N ILE A 28 -29.16 13.69 19.38
CA ILE A 28 -29.30 14.31 18.07
C ILE A 28 -28.33 13.47 17.25
N ALA A 29 -28.86 12.44 16.60
CA ALA A 29 -28.14 11.76 15.55
C ALA A 29 -27.78 12.89 14.59
N HIS A 30 -26.55 13.40 14.69
CA HIS A 30 -26.00 14.24 13.65
C HIS A 30 -26.29 13.43 12.38
N PRO A 31 -27.07 13.94 11.43
CA PRO A 31 -27.21 13.25 10.17
C PRO A 31 -25.78 13.11 9.68
N TYR A 32 -25.26 11.88 9.72
CA TYR A 32 -23.99 11.59 9.09
C TYR A 32 -24.32 11.74 7.63
N ILE A 33 -24.17 12.97 7.11
CA ILE A 33 -24.22 13.23 5.69
C ILE A 33 -22.97 12.49 5.21
N GLU A 34 -23.20 11.24 4.82
CA GLU A 34 -22.19 10.26 4.46
C GLU A 34 -21.64 10.71 3.12
N GLY A 35 -20.75 11.70 3.17
CA GLY A 35 -20.13 12.24 1.98
C GLY A 35 -19.17 11.23 1.38
N ILE A 36 -19.22 11.08 0.05
CA ILE A 36 -18.34 10.17 -0.69
C ILE A 36 -16.96 10.83 -0.80
N ALA A 37 -15.94 10.15 -0.28
CA ALA A 37 -14.55 10.55 -0.49
C ALA A 37 -14.08 10.07 -1.87
N TYR A 38 -13.49 10.97 -2.65
CA TYR A 38 -12.89 10.66 -3.94
C TYR A 38 -11.53 11.35 -4.07
N ALA A 39 -10.64 10.74 -4.85
CA ALA A 39 -9.34 11.31 -5.19
C ALA A 39 -9.30 11.65 -6.67
N LEU A 40 -8.62 12.75 -7.02
CA LEU A 40 -8.39 13.06 -8.43
C LEU A 40 -7.36 12.07 -9.01
N PRO A 41 -7.57 11.60 -10.26
CA PRO A 41 -6.61 10.74 -10.91
C PRO A 41 -5.38 11.55 -11.35
N ARG A 42 -4.19 11.05 -11.07
CA ARG A 42 -2.92 11.50 -11.65
C ARG A 42 -2.35 10.47 -12.61
N THR A 43 -1.63 10.92 -13.62
CA THR A 43 -0.97 10.03 -14.60
C THR A 43 0.37 9.55 -14.06
N GLY A 44 0.45 8.25 -13.76
CA GLY A 44 1.69 7.55 -13.51
C GLY A 44 2.33 7.05 -14.82
N VAL A 45 3.65 7.09 -14.89
CA VAL A 45 4.42 6.59 -16.04
C VAL A 45 5.26 5.40 -15.57
N LYS A 46 5.06 4.24 -16.19
CA LYS A 46 5.83 3.02 -15.93
C LYS A 46 6.76 2.74 -17.10
N ILE A 47 8.05 2.69 -16.79
CA ILE A 47 9.12 2.39 -17.75
C ILE A 47 9.63 0.99 -17.43
N SER A 48 9.47 0.06 -18.38
CA SER A 48 10.02 -1.30 -18.29
C SER A 48 11.17 -1.42 -19.28
N ILE A 49 12.37 -1.69 -18.77
CA ILE A 49 13.59 -1.86 -19.57
C ILE A 49 14.03 -3.31 -19.47
N LYS A 50 14.17 -3.97 -20.63
CA LYS A 50 14.76 -5.30 -20.73
C LYS A 50 16.20 -5.16 -21.18
N ALA A 51 17.15 -5.50 -20.32
CA ALA A 51 18.57 -5.53 -20.64
C ALA A 51 19.06 -6.97 -20.76
N VAL A 52 19.93 -7.23 -21.74
CA VAL A 52 20.54 -8.53 -21.98
C VAL A 52 22.04 -8.43 -21.75
N LYS A 53 22.55 -9.33 -20.91
CA LYS A 53 23.98 -9.58 -20.72
C LYS A 53 24.37 -10.79 -21.53
N GLU A 54 25.16 -10.59 -22.58
CA GLU A 54 25.79 -11.66 -23.33
C GLU A 54 27.20 -11.89 -22.80
N THR A 55 27.46 -13.08 -22.27
CA THR A 55 28.79 -13.47 -21.76
C THR A 55 29.35 -14.57 -22.63
N PHE A 56 30.49 -14.30 -23.26
CA PHE A 56 31.23 -15.28 -24.02
C PHE A 56 32.36 -15.84 -23.17
N ILE A 57 32.34 -17.15 -22.95
CA ILE A 57 33.38 -17.88 -22.20
C ILE A 57 34.10 -18.81 -23.18
N PRO A 58 35.38 -18.58 -23.47
CA PRO A 58 36.15 -19.45 -24.34
C PRO A 58 36.37 -20.82 -23.66
N GLY A 59 36.35 -21.88 -24.46
CA GLY A 59 36.68 -23.23 -23.97
C GLY A 59 38.17 -23.38 -23.62
N PRO A 60 38.53 -24.37 -22.78
CA PRO A 60 39.91 -24.57 -22.30
C PRO A 60 40.92 -24.85 -23.42
N TYR A 61 40.47 -25.35 -24.56
CA TYR A 61 41.31 -25.63 -25.74
C TYR A 61 41.05 -24.66 -26.91
N SER A 62 40.43 -23.50 -26.65
CA SER A 62 40.13 -22.50 -27.70
C SER A 62 41.38 -22.06 -28.46
N SER A 63 42.53 -21.97 -27.79
CA SER A 63 43.84 -21.66 -28.38
C SER A 63 44.35 -22.70 -29.40
N TYR A 64 43.85 -23.93 -29.33
CA TYR A 64 44.24 -25.01 -30.25
C TYR A 64 43.25 -25.18 -31.40
N ALA A 65 42.16 -24.40 -31.45
CA ALA A 65 41.11 -24.53 -32.46
C ALA A 65 41.65 -24.25 -33.88
N ALA A 66 42.51 -23.25 -34.04
CA ALA A 66 43.15 -22.96 -35.33
C ALA A 66 44.10 -24.09 -35.76
N GLN A 67 44.93 -24.58 -34.83
CA GLN A 67 45.96 -25.57 -35.13
C GLN A 67 45.42 -26.99 -35.36
N LEU A 68 44.42 -27.42 -34.58
CA LEU A 68 43.92 -28.79 -34.61
C LEU A 68 42.64 -28.96 -35.44
N LEU A 69 41.83 -27.91 -35.57
CA LEU A 69 40.53 -27.96 -36.26
C LEU A 69 40.47 -27.06 -37.50
N GLY A 70 41.52 -26.27 -37.78
CA GLY A 70 41.54 -25.31 -38.89
C GLY A 70 40.58 -24.13 -38.72
N ILE A 71 40.06 -23.93 -37.50
CA ILE A 71 39.12 -22.84 -37.20
C ILE A 71 39.94 -21.61 -36.79
N ASN A 72 40.21 -20.75 -37.76
CA ASN A 72 41.06 -19.56 -37.56
C ASN A 72 40.35 -18.41 -36.82
N ASP A 73 39.01 -18.45 -36.74
CA ASP A 73 38.19 -17.35 -36.20
C ASP A 73 37.58 -17.70 -34.81
N ALA A 74 38.25 -18.60 -34.08
CA ALA A 74 37.85 -18.96 -32.74
C ALA A 74 38.16 -17.82 -31.76
N LYS A 75 37.17 -17.39 -31.00
CA LYS A 75 37.36 -16.39 -29.94
C LYS A 75 38.05 -17.04 -28.74
N GLU A 76 39.25 -16.58 -28.42
CA GLU A 76 40.07 -17.08 -27.31
C GLU A 76 39.93 -16.25 -26.02
N ARG A 77 39.36 -15.05 -26.10
CA ARG A 77 39.21 -14.13 -24.97
C ARG A 77 37.78 -14.13 -24.46
N MET A 78 37.63 -14.09 -23.13
CA MET A 78 36.35 -13.83 -22.50
C MET A 78 35.87 -12.43 -22.90
N SER A 79 34.59 -12.32 -23.27
CA SER A 79 33.99 -11.01 -23.58
C SER A 79 32.61 -10.90 -22.96
N GLU A 80 32.29 -9.73 -22.45
CA GLU A 80 30.97 -9.41 -21.92
C GLU A 80 30.39 -8.25 -22.71
N LYS A 81 29.14 -8.38 -23.15
CA LYS A 81 28.40 -7.33 -23.85
C LYS A 81 27.07 -7.11 -23.16
N TRP A 82 26.72 -5.84 -23.02
CA TRP A 82 25.42 -5.41 -22.51
C TRP A 82 24.71 -4.63 -23.59
N PHE A 83 23.44 -4.94 -23.79
CA PHE A 83 22.58 -4.16 -24.65
C PHE A 83 21.16 -4.14 -24.09
N ILE A 84 20.45 -3.08 -24.45
CA ILE A 84 19.02 -2.95 -24.15
C ILE A 84 18.28 -3.65 -25.28
N ASP A 85 17.47 -4.63 -24.92
CA ASP A 85 16.67 -5.44 -25.85
C ASP A 85 15.31 -4.80 -26.11
N ASP A 86 14.67 -4.27 -25.06
CA ASP A 86 13.35 -3.63 -25.18
C ASP A 86 13.19 -2.51 -24.17
N VAL A 87 12.45 -1.47 -24.57
CA VAL A 87 12.02 -0.36 -23.71
C VAL A 87 10.53 -0.16 -23.93
N ARG A 88 9.75 -0.44 -22.88
CA ARG A 88 8.29 -0.28 -22.92
C ARG A 88 7.85 0.82 -21.96
N LEU A 89 7.10 1.77 -22.52
CA LEU A 89 6.46 2.84 -21.78
C LEU A 89 4.96 2.52 -21.64
N THR A 90 4.44 2.55 -20.42
CA THR A 90 2.99 2.43 -20.17
C THR A 90 2.54 3.50 -19.20
N THR A 91 1.46 4.20 -19.54
CA THR A 91 0.83 5.19 -18.67
C THR A 91 -0.32 4.54 -17.92
N PHE A 92 -0.51 4.89 -16.65
CA PHE A 92 -1.62 4.42 -15.84
C PHE A 92 -2.18 5.55 -14.98
N SER A 93 -3.41 5.41 -14.52
CA SER A 93 -4.04 6.36 -13.60
C SER A 93 -3.86 5.87 -12.17
N GLU A 94 -3.36 6.74 -11.30
CA GLU A 94 -3.22 6.49 -9.87
C GLU A 94 -4.03 7.54 -9.10
N PRO A 95 -4.67 7.19 -7.97
CA PRO A 95 -5.27 8.18 -7.07
C PRO A 95 -4.20 9.12 -6.52
N ASP A 96 -4.43 10.43 -6.59
CA ASP A 96 -3.49 11.42 -6.06
C ASP A 96 -3.71 11.65 -4.55
N PRO A 97 -2.74 11.33 -3.67
CA PRO A 97 -2.88 11.51 -2.23
C PRO A 97 -3.01 12.97 -1.80
N ASP A 98 -2.49 13.91 -2.61
CA ASP A 98 -2.52 15.34 -2.31
C ASP A 98 -3.89 15.97 -2.65
N HIS A 99 -4.70 15.29 -3.47
CA HIS A 99 -5.97 15.79 -3.99
C HIS A 99 -7.12 14.85 -3.63
N ILE A 100 -7.42 14.78 -2.33
CA ILE A 100 -8.55 14.03 -1.78
C ILE A 100 -9.67 15.00 -1.39
N TYR A 101 -10.86 14.76 -1.93
CA TYR A 101 -12.04 15.60 -1.69
C TYR A 101 -13.20 14.76 -1.16
N LYS A 102 -14.13 15.43 -0.47
CA LYS A 102 -15.36 14.83 0.04
C LYS A 102 -16.55 15.54 -0.58
N ALA A 103 -17.35 14.83 -1.36
CA ALA A 103 -18.63 15.35 -1.85
C ALA A 103 -19.70 15.09 -0.80
N LEU A 104 -20.38 16.14 -0.34
CA LEU A 104 -21.61 16.04 0.44
C LEU A 104 -22.76 16.17 -0.56
N GLY A 105 -23.70 15.23 -0.55
CA GLY A 105 -24.95 15.38 -1.29
C GLY A 105 -25.78 16.49 -0.64
N GLU A 106 -26.21 17.47 -1.44
CA GLU A 106 -27.25 18.42 -1.00
C GLU A 106 -28.63 17.75 -0.95
#